data_AF-A0A258K3T4-F1
#
_entry.id   AF-A0A258K3T4-F1
#
_cell.length_a   1.000
_cell.length_b   1.000
_cell.length_c   1.000
_cell.angle_alpha   90.00
_cell.angle_beta   90.00
_cell.angle_gamma   90.00
#
_symmetry.space_group_name_H-M   'P 1'
#
loop_
_entity.id
_entity.type
_entity.pdbx_description
1 polymer ?
#
loop_
_entity_poly.entity_id
_entity_poly.type
_entity_poly.pdbx_seq_one_letter_code
_entity_poly.pdbx_strand_id
1 'polypeptide(L)'
;MASPAASPTSHFSLPGWKPGSSVLARRGLMLVLSSPSGAGKTTLSRRLLAQDDRITMSVSVTTRPPRPGEENGKDYFFVSVEEFQRL
;
A
#
# COMPACT_ATOMS: atom_id res chain seq x y z
N MET A 1 23.07 -21.79 -65.98
CA MET A 1 22.75 -20.36 -66.18
C MET A 1 21.78 -19.94 -65.08
N ALA A 2 21.99 -18.73 -64.54
CA ALA A 2 21.32 -18.06 -63.42
C ALA A 2 21.69 -18.50 -61.98
N SER A 3 22.36 -17.57 -61.31
CA SER A 3 22.53 -17.35 -59.86
C SER A 3 22.00 -15.91 -59.61
N PRO A 4 21.89 -15.35 -58.39
CA PRO A 4 21.41 -15.84 -57.08
C PRO A 4 20.44 -14.83 -56.38
N ALA A 5 19.78 -15.20 -55.27
CA ALA A 5 19.34 -14.33 -54.14
C ALA A 5 18.46 -15.18 -53.19
N ALA A 6 18.52 -15.12 -51.85
CA ALA A 6 19.01 -14.09 -50.95
C ALA A 6 19.54 -14.73 -49.65
N SER A 7 20.59 -14.13 -49.10
CA SER A 7 21.11 -14.39 -47.74
C SER A 7 20.32 -13.58 -46.69
N PRO A 8 20.69 -13.70 -45.41
CA PRO A 8 19.80 -14.07 -44.31
C PRO A 8 18.88 -12.93 -43.86
N THR A 9 17.69 -13.29 -43.38
CA THR A 9 16.81 -12.38 -42.63
C THR A 9 17.56 -11.90 -41.38
N SER A 10 18.15 -10.71 -41.46
CA SER A 10 18.79 -10.04 -40.35
C SER A 10 17.76 -9.82 -39.25
N HIS A 11 17.92 -10.49 -38.11
CA HIS A 11 17.29 -10.11 -36.86
C HIS A 11 17.77 -8.70 -36.53
N PHE A 12 16.92 -7.71 -36.78
CA PHE A 12 17.15 -6.34 -36.35
C PHE A 12 16.90 -6.27 -34.84
N SER A 13 17.93 -6.59 -34.05
CA SER A 13 17.93 -6.38 -32.61
C SER A 13 18.26 -4.91 -32.34
N LEU A 14 17.27 -4.13 -31.93
CA LEU A 14 17.48 -2.77 -31.43
C LEU A 14 18.40 -2.82 -30.19
N PRO A 15 19.49 -2.04 -30.13
CA PRO A 15 20.31 -1.94 -28.94
C PRO A 15 19.52 -1.22 -27.83
N GLY A 16 19.11 -1.96 -26.80
CA GLY A 16 18.59 -1.39 -25.56
C GLY A 16 17.19 -1.82 -25.12
N TRP A 17 16.43 -2.56 -25.94
CA TRP A 17 15.14 -3.10 -25.49
C TRP A 17 15.30 -4.49 -24.89
N LYS A 18 15.32 -4.57 -23.55
CA LYS A 18 15.09 -5.84 -22.83
C LYS A 18 13.59 -5.95 -22.54
N PRO A 19 12.85 -6.88 -23.18
CA PRO A 19 11.49 -7.19 -22.75
C PRO A 19 11.61 -7.80 -21.35
N GLY A 20 11.24 -7.04 -20.32
CA GLY A 20 11.35 -7.47 -18.92
C GLY A 20 11.63 -6.36 -17.91
N SER A 21 11.90 -5.12 -18.34
CA SER A 21 12.11 -4.00 -17.42
C SER A 21 10.81 -3.27 -17.08
N SER A 22 9.87 -3.98 -16.47
CA SER A 22 9.04 -3.38 -15.41
C SER A 22 8.49 -4.51 -14.56
N VAL A 23 9.31 -5.01 -13.64
CA VAL A 23 8.73 -5.43 -12.36
C VAL A 23 8.13 -4.16 -11.78
N LEU A 24 6.88 -3.86 -12.12
CA LEU A 24 6.10 -2.85 -11.44
C LEU A 24 6.10 -3.29 -9.98
N ALA A 25 6.98 -2.68 -9.18
CA ALA A 25 7.00 -2.92 -7.74
C ALA A 25 5.58 -2.68 -7.26
N ARG A 26 4.91 -3.74 -6.80
CA ARG A 26 3.53 -3.63 -6.34
C ARG A 26 3.53 -2.64 -5.19
N ARG A 27 2.99 -1.44 -5.45
CA ARG A 27 2.80 -0.41 -4.43
C ARG A 27 1.79 -0.95 -3.41
N GLY A 28 2.01 -0.67 -2.13
CA GLY A 28 1.04 -1.02 -1.09
C GLY A 28 -0.33 -0.40 -1.39
N LEU A 29 -1.39 -1.10 -1.01
CA LEU A 29 -2.77 -0.63 -1.19
C LEU A 29 -3.21 0.13 0.07
N MET A 30 -3.60 1.39 -0.08
CA MET A 30 -4.23 2.15 0.99
C MET A 30 -5.74 1.93 0.95
N LEU A 31 -6.29 1.36 2.02
CA LEU A 31 -7.71 1.10 2.17
C LEU A 31 -8.32 2.13 3.13
N VAL A 32 -9.35 2.84 2.67
CA VAL A 32 -10.14 3.74 3.51
C VAL A 32 -11.51 3.11 3.74
N LEU A 33 -11.77 2.68 4.97
CA LEU A 33 -13.09 2.22 5.38
C LEU A 33 -13.84 3.37 6.04
N SER A 34 -15.01 3.73 5.51
CA SER A 34 -15.91 4.73 6.11
C SER A 34 -17.33 4.16 6.24
N SER A 35 -18.03 4.55 7.30
CA SER A 35 -19.44 4.21 7.53
C SER A 35 -20.02 5.11 8.63
N PRO A 36 -21.36 5.26 8.73
CA PRO A 36 -21.99 5.85 9.91
C PRO A 36 -21.62 5.12 11.20
N SER A 37 -21.80 5.78 12.35
CA SER A 37 -21.65 5.15 13.66
C SER A 37 -22.63 3.97 13.79
N GLY A 38 -22.16 2.83 14.30
CA GLY A 38 -22.97 1.61 14.47
C GLY A 38 -23.05 0.67 13.25
N ALA A 39 -22.59 1.09 12.06
CA ALA A 39 -22.64 0.25 10.85
C ALA A 39 -21.56 -0.86 10.78
N GLY A 40 -20.73 -1.00 11.83
CA GLY A 40 -19.80 -2.14 11.95
C GLY A 40 -18.39 -1.95 11.40
N LYS A 41 -17.96 -0.72 11.04
CA LYS A 41 -16.59 -0.44 10.56
C LYS A 41 -15.51 -1.05 11.44
N THR A 42 -15.60 -0.85 12.75
CA THR A 42 -14.63 -1.37 13.72
C THR A 42 -14.61 -2.90 13.74
N THR A 43 -15.77 -3.54 13.60
CA THR A 43 -15.87 -5.01 13.54
C THR A 43 -15.22 -5.54 12.27
N LEU A 44 -15.50 -4.92 11.12
CA LEU A 44 -14.91 -5.32 9.84
C LEU A 44 -13.39 -5.11 9.82
N SER A 45 -12.91 -3.95 10.28
CA SER A 45 -11.47 -3.66 10.29
C SER A 45 -10.71 -4.63 11.20
N ARG A 46 -11.26 -4.97 12.37
CA ARG A 46 -10.65 -5.98 13.27
C ARG A 46 -10.58 -7.36 12.63
N ARG A 47 -11.63 -7.78 11.93
CA ARG A 47 -11.63 -9.07 11.21
C ARG A 47 -10.61 -9.10 10.09
N LEU A 48 -10.49 -8.02 9.31
CA LEU A 48 -9.48 -7.93 8.24
C LEU A 48 -8.06 -8.05 8.79
N LEU A 49 -7.73 -7.31 9.86
CA LEU A 49 -6.40 -7.37 10.50
C LEU A 49 -6.10 -8.76 11.10
N ALA A 50 -7.12 -9.46 11.59
CA ALA A 50 -6.94 -10.81 12.15
C ALA A 50 -6.81 -11.91 11.09
N GLN A 51 -7.22 -11.64 9.84
CA GLN A 51 -7.23 -12.63 8.76
C GLN A 51 -6.05 -12.49 7.80
N ASP A 52 -5.42 -11.32 7.70
CA ASP A 52 -4.32 -11.07 6.78
C ASP A 52 -3.24 -10.20 7.43
N ASP A 53 -2.12 -10.83 7.80
CA ASP A 53 -0.96 -10.20 8.44
C ASP A 53 -0.25 -9.17 7.54
N ARG A 54 -0.62 -9.07 6.26
CA ARG A 54 -0.10 -8.06 5.34
C ARG A 54 -0.87 -6.74 5.42
N ILE A 55 -1.96 -6.70 6.18
CA ILE A 55 -2.77 -5.50 6.41
C ILE A 55 -2.39 -4.93 7.77
N THR A 56 -1.94 -3.68 7.76
CA THR A 56 -1.63 -2.93 8.98
C THR A 56 -2.64 -1.80 9.16
N MET A 57 -3.11 -1.59 10.39
CA MET A 57 -3.92 -0.43 10.73
C MET A 57 -3.04 0.81 10.88
N SER A 58 -3.45 1.93 10.28
CA SER A 58 -2.86 3.22 10.58
C SER A 58 -3.44 3.75 11.89
N VAL A 59 -2.61 3.82 12.94
CA VAL A 59 -2.97 4.38 14.24
C VAL A 59 -2.84 5.89 14.18
N SER A 60 -3.95 6.61 14.36
CA SER A 60 -3.98 8.07 14.27
C SER A 60 -3.47 8.73 15.55
N VAL A 61 -3.06 9.99 15.43
CA VAL A 61 -2.70 10.85 16.57
C VAL A 61 -3.93 11.62 17.03
N THR A 62 -4.08 11.85 18.33
CA THR A 62 -5.14 12.67 18.90
C THR A 62 -4.68 13.44 20.13
N THR A 63 -5.26 14.61 20.36
CA THR A 63 -5.02 15.45 21.54
C THR A 63 -6.03 15.25 22.67
N ARG A 64 -7.08 14.46 22.42
CA ARG A 64 -8.05 14.12 23.48
C ARG A 64 -7.40 13.18 24.50
N PRO A 65 -7.84 13.17 25.76
CA PRO A 65 -7.41 12.15 26.71
C PRO A 65 -7.92 10.74 26.32
N PRO A 66 -7.18 9.68 26.68
CA PRO A 66 -7.63 8.30 26.54
C PRO A 66 -8.85 8.02 27.43
N ARG A 67 -9.78 7.22 26.93
CA ARG A 67 -10.91 6.69 27.70
C ARG A 67 -10.47 5.45 28.48
N PRO A 68 -11.21 5.03 29.53
CA PRO A 68 -10.93 3.79 30.23
C PRO A 68 -10.82 2.60 29.26
N GLY A 69 -9.68 1.91 29.29
CA GLY A 69 -9.40 0.74 28.45
C GLY A 69 -8.77 1.05 27.08
N GLU A 70 -8.58 2.33 26.72
CA GLU A 70 -7.79 2.67 25.54
C GLU A 70 -6.28 2.65 25.83
N GLU A 71 -5.50 2.19 24.86
CA GLU A 71 -4.05 2.03 24.96
C GLU A 71 -3.34 2.92 23.94
N ASN A 72 -2.31 3.64 24.40
CA ASN A 72 -1.47 4.48 23.55
C ASN A 72 -0.68 3.63 22.55
N GLY A 73 -0.67 4.04 21.28
CA GLY A 73 -0.02 3.33 20.17
C GLY A 73 -0.82 2.15 19.61
N LYS A 74 -2.00 1.85 20.18
CA LYS A 74 -2.93 0.83 19.69
C LYS A 74 -4.24 1.44 19.21
N ASP A 75 -4.90 2.22 20.06
CA ASP A 75 -6.15 2.89 19.70
C ASP A 75 -5.85 4.24 19.03
N TYR A 76 -4.99 5.03 19.66
CA TYR A 76 -4.44 6.29 19.15
C TYR A 76 -3.03 6.51 19.72
N PHE A 77 -2.25 7.38 19.08
CA PHE A 77 -1.19 8.09 19.79
C PHE A 77 -1.80 9.29 20.49
N PHE A 78 -1.87 9.24 21.82
CA PHE A 78 -2.39 10.30 22.66
C PHE A 78 -1.25 11.26 23.00
N VAL A 79 -1.29 12.46 22.44
CA VAL A 79 -0.24 13.48 22.57
C VAL A 79 -0.81 14.76 23.16
N SER A 80 0.05 15.64 23.66
CA SER A 80 -0.39 16.98 24.07
C SER A 80 -0.73 17.85 22.84
N VAL A 81 -1.45 18.95 23.05
CA VAL A 81 -1.74 19.91 21.97
C VAL A 81 -0.45 20.50 21.40
N GLU A 82 0.50 20.82 22.28
CA GLU A 82 1.80 21.36 21.90
C GLU A 82 2.63 20.35 21.11
N GLU A 83 2.57 19.07 21.47
CA GLU A 83 3.22 17.99 20.71
C GLU A 83 2.58 17.79 19.34
N PHE A 84 1.25 17.78 19.26
CA PHE A 84 0.53 17.68 17.98
C PHE A 84 0.92 18.81 17.01
N GLN A 85 1.14 20.02 17.50
CA GLN A 85 1.55 21.17 16.68
C GLN A 85 2.98 21.06 16.13
N ARG A 86 3.81 20.13 16.61
CA ARG A 86 5.20 19.92 16.16
C ARG A 86 5.36 18.74 15.19
N LEU A 87 4.31 17.94 15.00
CA LEU A 87 4.29 16.80 14.06
C LEU A 87 4.07 17.27 12.62
#